data_AF-A0A6M0EZS6-F1
#
_entry.id   AF-A0A6M0EZS6-F1
#
_cell.length_a   1.000
_cell.length_b   1.000
_cell.length_c   1.000
_cell.angle_alpha   90.00
_cell.angle_beta   90.00
_cell.angle_gamma   90.00
#
_symmetry.space_group_name_H-M   'P 1'
#
loop_
_entity.id
_entity.type
_entity.pdbx_description
1 polymer ?
#
loop_
_entity_poly.entity_id
_entity_poly.type
_entity_poly.pdbx_seq_one_letter_code
_entity_poly.pdbx_strand_id
1 'polypeptide(L)'
;MLRYQAKQNKKIYWYYKLQAQEPSFSTATDKDKKSKYLYLGKAGSEAHLEAIEKVTRRGLIDELERVIAALQESYLDVCFGGETEPDPAYEKREIKPEYFS
;
A
#
# COMPACT_ATOMS: atom_id res chain seq x y z
N MET A 1 -5.09 12.17 -6.43
CA MET A 1 -5.08 13.27 -7.43
C MET A 1 -6.30 14.15 -7.20
N LEU A 2 -6.20 15.46 -7.41
CA LEU A 2 -7.33 16.38 -7.24
C LEU A 2 -7.64 17.10 -8.55
N ARG A 3 -8.94 17.29 -8.81
CA ARG A 3 -9.47 18.10 -9.91
C ARG A 3 -9.98 19.42 -9.35
N TYR A 4 -9.68 20.52 -10.04
CA TYR A 4 -10.20 21.83 -9.66
C TYR A 4 -10.65 22.64 -10.88
N GLN A 5 -11.55 23.58 -10.62
CA GLN A 5 -12.17 24.42 -11.62
C GLN A 5 -11.51 25.81 -11.61
N ALA A 6 -11.15 26.30 -12.80
CA ALA A 6 -10.76 27.69 -13.02
C ALA A 6 -11.76 28.36 -13.96
N LYS A 7 -12.12 29.62 -13.68
CA LYS A 7 -12.99 30.43 -14.53
C LYS A 7 -12.16 31.57 -15.13
N GLN A 8 -12.13 31.67 -16.45
CA GLN A 8 -11.46 32.76 -17.15
C GLN A 8 -12.24 33.13 -18.42
N ASN A 9 -12.44 34.42 -18.69
CA ASN A 9 -13.12 34.94 -19.89
C ASN A 9 -14.43 34.20 -20.25
N LYS A 10 -15.32 34.02 -19.27
CA LYS A 10 -16.61 33.28 -19.40
C LYS A 10 -16.48 31.80 -19.79
N LYS A 11 -15.27 31.23 -19.80
CA LYS A 11 -15.00 29.81 -20.03
C LYS A 11 -14.61 29.12 -18.72
N ILE A 12 -14.97 27.84 -18.62
CA ILE A 12 -14.62 26.98 -17.49
C ILE A 12 -13.50 26.05 -17.94
N TYR A 13 -12.41 26.04 -17.18
CA TYR A 13 -11.28 25.15 -17.38
C TYR A 13 -11.18 24.17 -16.21
N TRP A 14 -10.90 22.92 -16.55
CA TRP A 14 -10.66 21.86 -15.57
C TRP A 14 -9.18 21.50 -15.58
N TYR A 15 -8.59 21.53 -14.40
CA TYR A 15 -7.19 21.23 -14.21
C TYR A 15 -6.97 20.19 -13.13
N TYR A 16 -5.83 19.50 -13.24
CA TYR A 16 -5.45 18.42 -12.34
C TYR A 16 -4.17 18.77 -11.59
N LYS A 17 -4.11 18.34 -10.34
CA LYS A 17 -2.90 18.41 -9.53
C LYS A 17 -2.68 17.12 -8.75
N LEU A 18 -1.42 16.72 -8.61
CA LEU A 18 -1.01 15.75 -7.60
C LEU A 18 -0.83 16.47 -6.26
N GLN A 19 -1.23 15.78 -5.21
CA GLN A 19 -0.99 16.19 -3.83
C GLN A 19 -0.23 15.07 -3.14
N ALA A 20 0.92 15.41 -2.57
CA ALA A 20 1.68 14.54 -1.69
C ALA A 20 1.34 14.85 -0.22
N GLN A 21 1.57 13.87 0.66
CA GLN A 21 1.39 14.04 2.10
C GLN A 21 2.41 15.05 2.66
N GLU A 22 3.67 14.92 2.23
CA GLU A 22 4.77 15.84 2.57
C GLU A 22 5.30 16.60 1.36
N PRO A 23 5.96 17.76 1.54
CA PRO A 23 6.45 18.55 0.43
C PRO A 23 7.59 17.81 -0.29
N SER A 24 7.34 17.35 -1.51
CA SER A 24 8.26 16.50 -2.27
C SER A 24 8.56 17.03 -3.67
N PHE A 25 7.69 17.87 -4.23
CA PHE A 25 7.85 18.39 -5.59
C PHE A 25 8.73 19.64 -5.60
N SER A 26 9.74 19.68 -6.45
CA SER A 26 10.57 20.88 -6.67
C SER A 26 9.72 22.05 -7.17
N THR A 27 9.95 23.25 -6.63
CA THR A 27 9.32 24.46 -7.19
C THR A 27 10.17 25.06 -8.31
N ALA A 28 9.53 25.71 -9.27
CA ALA A 28 10.24 26.35 -10.39
C ALA A 28 11.03 27.58 -9.95
N THR A 29 10.59 28.25 -8.87
CA THR A 29 11.15 29.52 -8.40
C THR A 29 12.30 29.33 -7.42
N ASP A 30 12.30 28.23 -6.67
CA ASP A 30 13.27 27.98 -5.59
C ASP A 30 13.51 26.46 -5.46
N LYS A 31 14.75 26.02 -5.72
CA LYS A 31 15.11 24.60 -5.69
C LYS A 31 15.20 24.05 -4.26
N ASP A 32 15.42 24.91 -3.26
CA ASP A 32 15.50 24.50 -1.86
C ASP A 32 14.12 24.37 -1.23
N LYS A 33 13.09 24.96 -1.86
CA LYS A 33 11.69 24.80 -1.46
C LYS A 33 11.00 23.70 -2.23
N LYS A 34 10.40 22.78 -1.47
CA LYS A 34 9.51 21.74 -1.99
C LYS A 34 8.06 22.11 -1.74
N SER A 35 7.20 21.73 -2.68
CA SER A 35 5.75 21.89 -2.62
C SER A 35 5.08 20.53 -2.37
N LYS A 36 3.95 20.56 -1.67
CA LYS A 36 3.03 19.40 -1.57
C LYS A 36 2.21 19.19 -2.85
N TYR A 37 2.20 20.18 -3.75
CA TYR A 37 1.37 20.18 -4.94
C TYR A 37 2.21 20.22 -6.22
N LEU A 38 1.87 19.36 -7.18
CA LEU A 38 2.37 19.40 -8.54
C LEU A 38 1.21 19.62 -9.51
N TYR A 39 1.30 20.67 -10.32
CA TYR A 39 0.29 20.99 -11.33
C TYR A 39 0.51 20.15 -12.59
N LEU A 40 -0.54 19.50 -13.08
CA LEU A 40 -0.49 18.59 -14.24
C LEU A 40 -1.10 19.20 -15.50
N GLY A 41 -1.72 20.38 -15.40
CA GLY A 41 -2.41 21.01 -16.51
C GLY A 41 -3.78 20.40 -16.80
N LYS A 42 -4.20 20.52 -18.07
CA LYS A 42 -5.52 20.11 -18.54
C LYS A 42 -5.63 18.59 -18.68
N ALA A 43 -6.86 18.08 -18.74
CA ALA A 43 -7.11 16.68 -19.07
C ALA A 43 -6.44 16.29 -20.39
N GLY A 44 -5.79 15.13 -20.40
CA GLY A 44 -5.13 14.57 -21.60
C GLY A 44 -3.85 15.28 -22.02
N SER A 45 -3.32 16.23 -21.24
CA SER A 45 -1.94 16.68 -21.44
C SER A 45 -0.96 15.54 -21.16
N GLU A 46 0.23 15.61 -21.73
CA GLU A 46 1.30 14.64 -21.48
C GLU A 46 1.60 14.50 -19.99
N ALA A 47 1.80 15.63 -19.29
CA ALA A 47 2.02 15.64 -17.84
C ALA A 47 0.86 15.01 -17.04
N HIS A 48 -0.39 15.18 -17.49
CA HIS A 48 -1.54 14.55 -16.86
C HIS A 48 -1.56 13.03 -17.09
N LEU A 49 -1.31 12.57 -18.32
CA LEU A 49 -1.28 11.14 -18.65
C LEU A 49 -0.13 10.42 -17.93
N GLU A 50 1.06 11.01 -17.94
CA GLU A 50 2.23 10.47 -17.23
C GLU A 50 1.97 10.36 -15.72
N ALA A 51 1.33 11.37 -15.13
CA ALA A 51 0.97 11.34 -13.71
C ALA A 51 -0.06 10.25 -13.39
N ILE A 52 -1.08 10.06 -14.23
CA ILE A 52 -2.04 8.95 -14.08
C ILE A 52 -1.29 7.62 -14.12
N GLU A 53 -0.44 7.43 -15.13
CA GLU A 53 0.30 6.19 -15.30
C GLU A 53 1.18 5.88 -14.08
N LYS A 54 1.93 6.88 -13.58
CA LYS A 54 2.76 6.72 -12.38
C LYS A 54 1.94 6.36 -11.14
N VAL A 55 0.80 7.00 -10.92
CA VAL A 55 -0.09 6.70 -9.79
C VAL A 55 -0.65 5.29 -9.90
N THR A 56 -1.09 4.87 -11.09
CA THR A 56 -1.61 3.52 -11.34
C THR A 56 -0.53 2.46 -11.09
N ARG A 57 0.67 2.67 -11.64
CA ARG A 57 1.81 1.77 -11.41
C ARG A 57 2.15 1.66 -9.93
N ARG A 58 2.12 2.77 -9.19
CA ARG A 58 2.37 2.76 -7.75
C ARG A 58 1.33 1.95 -7.00
N GLY A 59 0.05 2.10 -7.32
CA GLY A 59 -1.02 1.30 -6.72
C GLY A 59 -0.82 -0.20 -6.95
N LEU A 60 -0.45 -0.60 -8.18
CA LEU A 60 -0.15 -2.01 -8.49
C LEU A 60 1.03 -2.55 -7.67
N ILE A 61 2.10 -1.76 -7.51
CA ILE A 61 3.26 -2.15 -6.68
C ILE A 61 2.83 -2.33 -5.22
N ASP A 62 2.10 -1.37 -4.64
CA ASP A 62 1.69 -1.43 -3.24
C ASP A 62 0.77 -2.64 -2.98
N GLU A 63 -0.09 -3.03 -3.94
CA GLU A 63 -0.89 -4.26 -3.83
C GLU A 63 -0.05 -5.53 -3.93
N LEU A 64 0.91 -5.59 -4.84
CA LEU A 64 1.81 -6.75 -4.97
C LEU A 64 2.65 -6.94 -3.70
N GLU A 65 3.14 -5.85 -3.11
CA GLU A 65 3.86 -5.89 -1.83
C GLU A 65 2.96 -6.42 -0.71
N ARG A 66 1.69 -6.00 -0.64
CA ARG A 66 0.71 -6.54 0.32
C ARG A 66 0.48 -8.04 0.14
N VAL A 67 0.31 -8.50 -1.10
CA VAL A 67 0.09 -9.93 -1.39
C VAL A 67 1.31 -10.75 -0.99
N ILE A 68 2.52 -10.28 -1.27
CA ILE A 68 3.76 -10.96 -0.86
C ILE A 68 3.83 -11.09 0.66
N ALA A 69 3.54 -10.00 1.39
CA ALA A 69 3.55 -10.02 2.86
C ALA A 69 2.54 -11.04 3.41
N ALA A 70 1.31 -11.05 2.89
CA ALA A 70 0.28 -12.00 3.30
C ALA A 70 0.67 -13.46 3.02
N LEU A 71 1.32 -13.73 1.88
CA LEU A 71 1.83 -15.07 1.56
C LEU A 71 2.97 -15.50 2.50
N GLN A 72 3.85 -14.57 2.87
CA GLN A 72 4.91 -14.83 3.84
C GLN A 72 4.34 -15.15 5.23
N GLU A 73 3.35 -14.38 5.69
CA GLU A 73 2.65 -14.65 6.95
C GLU A 73 1.95 -16.02 6.92
N SER A 74 1.22 -16.33 5.85
CA SER A 74 0.56 -17.64 5.69
C SER A 74 1.56 -18.79 5.68
N TYR A 75 2.72 -18.63 5.04
CA TYR A 75 3.77 -19.64 5.05
C TYR A 75 4.31 -19.87 6.47
N LEU A 76 4.53 -18.80 7.24
CA LEU A 76 4.97 -18.91 8.62
C LEU A 76 3.94 -19.62 9.50
N ASP A 77 2.65 -19.34 9.30
CA ASP A 77 1.56 -19.98 10.01
C ASP A 77 1.50 -21.49 9.72
N VAL A 78 1.61 -21.89 8.45
CA VAL A 78 1.63 -23.31 8.07
C VAL A 78 2.87 -24.05 8.60
N CYS A 79 4.04 -23.42 8.57
CA CYS A 79 5.29 -24.09 8.94
C CYS A 79 5.59 -24.04 10.45
N PHE A 80 5.10 -23.02 11.15
CA PHE A 80 5.50 -22.72 12.53
C PHE A 80 4.31 -22.33 13.44
N GLY A 81 3.14 -22.02 12.88
CA GLY A 81 1.90 -21.65 13.61
C GLY A 81 1.15 -22.86 14.15
N GLY A 82 1.86 -23.80 14.76
CA GLY A 82 1.26 -25.03 15.27
C GLY A 82 0.29 -24.77 16.41
N GLU A 83 -1.01 -24.83 16.14
CA GLU A 83 -1.93 -25.46 17.07
C GLU A 83 -1.69 -26.96 16.96
N THR A 84 -0.93 -27.51 17.92
CA THR A 84 -0.89 -28.96 18.07
C THR A 84 -2.27 -29.33 18.61
N GLU A 85 -3.17 -29.88 17.78
CA GLU A 85 -4.33 -30.59 18.32
C GLU A 85 -3.77 -31.62 19.33
N PRO A 86 -4.23 -31.62 20.58
CA PRO A 86 -3.80 -32.64 21.52
C PRO A 86 -4.22 -33.99 20.95
N ASP A 87 -3.25 -34.79 20.51
CA ASP A 87 -3.49 -36.14 20.06
C ASP A 87 -4.18 -36.90 21.22
N PRO A 88 -5.43 -37.36 21.07
CA PRO A 88 -6.12 -38.09 22.12
C PRO A 88 -5.40 -39.38 22.53
N ALA A 89 -4.47 -39.89 21.71
CA ALA A 89 -3.61 -41.02 22.07
C ALA A 89 -2.56 -40.69 23.17
N TYR A 90 -2.32 -39.40 23.43
CA TYR A 90 -1.41 -38.87 24.45
C TYR A 90 -2.14 -38.31 25.69
N GLU A 91 -3.43 -38.61 25.88
CA GLU A 91 -4.02 -38.52 27.22
C GLU A 91 -3.18 -39.37 28.18
N LYS A 92 -2.64 -38.72 29.21
CA LYS A 92 -1.74 -39.32 30.21
C LYS A 92 -2.29 -40.67 30.65
N ARG A 93 -1.69 -41.76 30.16
CA ARG A 93 -1.89 -43.07 30.78
C ARG A 93 -1.35 -42.96 32.20
N GLU A 94 -2.25 -42.99 33.18
CA GLU A 94 -1.87 -43.15 34.57
C GLU A 94 -1.05 -44.44 34.69
N ILE A 95 0.27 -44.28 34.88
CA ILE A 95 1.14 -45.43 35.12
C ILE A 95 0.74 -45.97 36.49
N LYS A 96 0.10 -47.15 36.50
CA LYS A 96 -0.27 -47.81 37.74
C LYS A 96 1.00 -48.16 38.53
N PRO A 97 1.03 -47.93 39.85
CA PRO A 97 2.23 -48.11 40.68
C PRO A 97 2.70 -49.57 40.80
N GLU A 98 1.93 -50.53 40.28
CA GLU A 98 2.23 -51.97 40.27
C GLU A 98 3.44 -52.37 39.40
N TYR A 99 4.01 -51.46 38.60
CA TYR A 99 5.20 -51.70 37.78
C TYR A 99 6.53 -51.32 38.45
N PHE A 100 6.50 -50.87 39.70
CA PHE A 100 7.69 -50.66 40.53
C PHE A 100 7.64 -51.58 41.75
N SER A 101 7.88 -52.88 41.52
CA SER A 101 8.23 -53.85 42.57
C SER A 101 9.30 -54.80 42.07
#